data_AF-A0A1V5SM30-F1
#
_entry.id   AF-A0A1V5SM30-F1
#
_cell.length_a   1.000
_cell.length_b   1.000
_cell.length_c   1.000
_cell.angle_alpha   90.00
_cell.angle_beta   90.00
_cell.angle_gamma   90.00
#
_symmetry.space_group_name_H-M   'P 1'
#
loop_
_entity.id
_entity.type
_entity.pdbx_description
1 polymer ?
#
loop_
_entity_poly.entity_id
_entity_poly.type
_entity_poly.pdbx_seq_one_letter_code
_entity_poly.pdbx_strand_id
1 'polypeptide(L)'
;MAQTKIEWATHSWNPVTGCSPVSDGCINCYAKRMANRLKGRCGYDKDNPFKVTLHPDRLEQPLRWKKPRMIFVCSMGDLFHEDVPDDFIDQIFAVMALCTGHAFLTLTKRPERMRGYICDWQTPFRIAKAIDALIVDEQIKQLREEIRPISGYPGYFISNMGTNSPIFNT
;
A
#
# COMPACT_ATOMS: atom_id res chain seq x y z
N MET A 1 -6.98 3.86 -15.57
CA MET A 1 -5.78 3.00 -15.45
C MET A 1 -4.71 3.57 -16.36
N ALA A 2 -3.57 4.00 -15.83
CA ALA A 2 -2.52 4.60 -16.64
C ALA A 2 -1.48 3.53 -17.04
N GLN A 3 -1.50 3.12 -18.31
CA GLN A 3 -0.30 2.55 -18.92
C GLN A 3 0.83 3.56 -18.77
N THR A 4 2.03 3.09 -18.42
CA THR A 4 3.18 3.97 -18.29
C THR A 4 3.90 4.13 -19.63
N LYS A 5 4.59 5.27 -19.82
CA LYS A 5 5.50 5.49 -20.95
C LYS A 5 6.93 5.01 -20.67
N ILE A 6 7.16 4.44 -19.49
CA ILE A 6 8.45 3.85 -19.08
C ILE A 6 8.63 2.55 -19.86
N GLU A 7 9.65 2.47 -20.70
CA GLU A 7 9.81 1.47 -21.75
C GLU A 7 9.89 0.01 -21.26
N TRP A 8 10.34 -0.21 -20.02
CA TRP A 8 10.51 -1.53 -19.42
C TRP A 8 9.35 -1.98 -18.52
N ALA A 9 8.29 -1.18 -18.39
CA ALA A 9 7.13 -1.50 -17.56
C ALA A 9 5.83 -1.24 -18.31
N THR A 10 4.83 -2.09 -18.12
CA THR A 10 3.50 -1.84 -18.71
C THR A 10 2.67 -0.92 -17.84
N HIS A 11 2.88 -0.95 -16.53
CA HIS A 11 2.16 -0.14 -15.55
C HIS A 11 3.09 0.36 -14.45
N SER A 12 2.65 1.41 -13.77
CA SER A 12 3.25 1.86 -12.52
C SER A 12 2.23 1.74 -11.39
N TRP A 13 2.71 1.36 -10.22
CA TRP A 13 1.92 1.30 -9.00
C TRP A 13 2.64 2.15 -7.95
N ASN A 14 1.97 3.21 -7.47
CA ASN A 14 2.58 4.25 -6.63
C ASN A 14 1.86 4.35 -5.28
N PRO A 15 1.99 3.34 -4.39
CA PRO A 15 1.51 3.42 -3.01
C PRO A 15 2.35 4.40 -2.17
N VAL A 16 3.56 4.73 -2.62
CA VAL A 16 4.39 5.83 -2.10
C VAL A 16 4.73 6.78 -3.24
N THR A 17 4.66 8.09 -2.97
CA THR A 17 5.19 9.14 -3.86
C THR A 17 6.09 10.09 -3.07
N GLY A 18 6.98 10.79 -3.77
CA GLY A 18 7.91 11.73 -3.13
C GLY A 18 9.18 11.06 -2.64
N CYS A 19 10.22 11.87 -2.45
CA CYS A 19 11.57 11.42 -2.07
C CYS A 19 12.44 12.63 -1.69
N SER A 20 13.50 12.41 -0.92
CA SER A 20 14.60 13.37 -0.72
C SER A 20 15.81 13.03 -1.63
N PRO A 21 16.51 14.03 -2.21
CA PRO A 21 17.75 13.79 -2.97
C PRO A 21 18.86 13.21 -2.09
N VAL A 22 19.54 12.16 -2.55
CA VAL A 22 20.64 11.49 -1.81
C VAL A 22 21.96 11.44 -2.58
N SER A 23 21.98 11.81 -3.86
CA SER A 23 23.19 11.83 -4.70
C SER A 23 23.00 12.71 -5.95
N ASP A 24 24.08 12.97 -6.69
CA ASP A 24 24.06 13.73 -7.94
C ASP A 24 23.15 13.12 -9.02
N GLY A 25 22.90 11.80 -8.95
CA GLY A 25 21.90 11.14 -9.80
C GLY A 25 20.47 11.68 -9.62
N CYS A 26 20.21 12.49 -8.60
CA CYS A 26 18.92 13.11 -8.34
C CYS A 26 18.75 14.48 -9.01
N ILE A 27 19.81 15.09 -9.55
CA ILE A 27 19.79 16.44 -10.15
C ILE A 27 18.71 16.53 -11.25
N ASN A 28 18.62 15.50 -12.09
CA ASN A 28 17.69 15.47 -13.23
C ASN A 28 16.43 14.61 -12.97
N CYS A 29 16.02 14.44 -11.71
CA CYS A 29 14.90 13.57 -11.32
C CYS A 29 13.57 13.97 -12.00
N TYR A 30 13.06 13.10 -12.88
CA TYR A 30 11.78 13.32 -13.57
C TYR A 30 10.60 13.35 -12.59
N ALA A 31 10.62 12.49 -11.55
CA ALA A 31 9.54 12.40 -10.57
C ALA A 31 9.39 13.72 -9.80
N LYS A 32 10.50 14.34 -9.38
CA LYS A 32 10.51 15.67 -8.74
C LYS A 32 9.96 16.75 -9.67
N ARG A 33 10.37 16.74 -10.95
CA ARG A 33 9.89 17.71 -11.95
C ARG A 33 8.38 17.58 -12.18
N MET A 34 7.88 16.35 -12.27
CA MET A 34 6.46 16.05 -12.44
C MET A 34 5.64 16.41 -11.17
N ALA A 35 6.15 16.11 -9.97
CA ALA A 35 5.50 16.50 -8.72
C ALA A 35 5.33 18.03 -8.63
N ASN A 36 6.36 18.80 -8.98
CA ASN A 36 6.27 20.26 -9.02
C ASN A 36 5.25 20.76 -10.05
N ARG A 37 5.12 20.10 -11.20
CA ARG A 37 4.08 20.41 -12.20
C ARG A 37 2.66 20.14 -11.68
N LEU A 38 2.51 19.14 -10.81
CA LEU A 38 1.22 18.70 -10.26
C LEU A 38 0.91 19.30 -8.87
N LYS A 39 1.71 20.24 -8.38
CA LYS A 39 1.57 20.89 -7.08
C LYS A 39 0.12 21.32 -6.79
N GLY A 40 -0.45 20.84 -5.69
CA GLY A 40 -1.85 21.08 -5.28
C GLY A 40 -2.91 20.30 -6.07
N ARG A 41 -2.53 19.26 -6.84
CA ARG A 41 -3.44 18.45 -7.67
C ARG A 41 -3.04 16.98 -7.60
N CYS A 42 -3.96 16.07 -7.95
CA CYS A 42 -3.69 14.63 -8.09
C CYS A 42 -3.03 13.97 -6.85
N GLY A 43 -3.28 14.50 -5.65
CA GLY A 43 -2.69 14.03 -4.40
C GLY A 43 -1.28 14.55 -4.10
N TYR A 44 -0.79 15.56 -4.83
CA TYR A 44 0.47 16.25 -4.54
C TYR A 44 0.22 17.50 -3.69
N ASP A 45 1.03 17.67 -2.65
CA ASP A 45 0.94 18.80 -1.73
C ASP A 45 1.14 20.16 -2.44
N LYS A 46 0.48 21.20 -1.93
CA LYS A 46 0.49 22.53 -2.53
C LYS A 46 1.71 23.36 -2.16
N ASP A 47 2.53 22.95 -1.20
CA ASP A 47 3.71 23.71 -0.78
C ASP A 47 4.99 22.87 -0.96
N ASN A 48 4.93 21.61 -0.55
CA ASN A 48 6.00 20.61 -0.65
C ASN A 48 5.58 19.40 -1.51
N PRO A 49 5.39 19.57 -2.83
CA PRO A 49 4.81 18.55 -3.69
C PRO A 49 5.64 17.26 -3.78
N PHE A 50 6.94 17.26 -3.45
CA PHE A 50 7.78 16.06 -3.52
C PHE A 50 8.07 15.43 -2.16
N LYS A 51 7.35 15.86 -1.11
CA LYS A 51 7.36 15.21 0.21
C LYS A 51 6.94 13.75 0.09
N VAL A 52 7.59 12.87 0.85
CA VAL A 52 7.15 11.47 1.00
C VAL A 52 5.70 11.46 1.47
N THR A 53 4.87 10.79 0.70
CA THR A 53 3.43 10.67 0.90
C THR A 53 3.03 9.23 0.68
N LEU A 54 2.40 8.63 1.70
CA LEU A 54 1.82 7.30 1.63
C LEU A 54 0.41 7.39 1.06
N HIS A 55 0.03 6.42 0.24
CA HIS A 55 -1.30 6.34 -0.39
C HIS A 55 -1.95 4.99 -0.07
N PRO A 56 -2.49 4.80 1.17
CA PRO A 56 -3.14 3.56 1.56
C PRO A 56 -4.31 3.17 0.63
N ASP A 57 -5.02 4.17 0.09
CA ASP A 57 -6.08 4.02 -0.90
C ASP A 57 -5.63 3.32 -2.20
N ARG A 58 -4.32 3.26 -2.45
CA ARG A 58 -3.72 2.67 -3.65
C ARG A 58 -3.13 1.29 -3.40
N LEU A 59 -3.06 0.82 -2.16
CA LEU A 59 -2.41 -0.45 -1.82
C LEU A 59 -3.01 -1.63 -2.60
N GLU A 60 -4.34 -1.76 -2.58
CA GLU A 60 -5.03 -2.90 -3.21
C GLU A 60 -5.12 -2.82 -4.75
N GLN A 61 -4.57 -1.78 -5.40
CA GLN A 61 -4.72 -1.60 -6.86
C GLN A 61 -4.29 -2.82 -7.69
N PRO A 62 -3.14 -3.47 -7.42
CA PRO A 62 -2.72 -4.65 -8.16
C PRO A 62 -3.68 -5.84 -8.03
N LEU A 63 -4.34 -6.01 -6.89
CA LEU A 63 -5.30 -7.11 -6.66
C LEU A 63 -6.49 -7.07 -7.65
N ARG A 64 -6.78 -5.88 -8.20
CA ARG A 64 -7.89 -5.66 -9.14
C ARG A 64 -7.49 -5.89 -10.61
N TRP A 65 -6.21 -6.11 -10.89
CA TRP A 65 -5.69 -6.24 -12.24
C TRP A 65 -5.70 -7.70 -12.72
N LYS A 66 -6.67 -8.04 -13.57
CA LYS A 66 -6.86 -9.43 -14.05
C LYS A 66 -5.82 -9.92 -15.07
N LYS A 67 -5.25 -9.01 -15.88
CA LYS A 67 -4.29 -9.38 -16.94
C LYS A 67 -2.86 -9.26 -16.42
N PRO A 68 -1.95 -10.21 -16.74
CA PRO A 68 -0.54 -10.13 -16.39
C PRO A 68 0.12 -8.81 -16.79
N ARG A 69 0.98 -8.28 -15.92
CA ARG A 69 1.60 -6.96 -16.05
C ARG A 69 3.05 -6.99 -15.55
N MET A 70 3.89 -6.17 -16.17
CA MET A 70 5.18 -5.75 -15.63
C MET A 70 4.96 -4.42 -14.93
N ILE A 71 5.05 -4.40 -13.59
CA ILE A 71 4.64 -3.27 -12.74
C ILE A 71 5.88 -2.64 -12.12
N PHE A 72 6.13 -1.36 -12.40
CA PHE A 72 7.15 -0.61 -11.68
C PHE A 72 6.56 -0.03 -10.39
N VAL A 73 7.11 -0.45 -9.25
CA VAL A 73 6.68 -0.02 -7.91
C VAL A 73 7.35 1.30 -7.56
N CYS A 74 6.54 2.29 -7.15
CA CYS A 74 6.97 3.62 -6.72
C CYS A 74 7.78 4.40 -7.76
N SER A 75 7.35 4.40 -9.02
CA SER A 75 7.96 5.23 -10.09
C SER A 75 8.03 6.73 -9.76
N MET A 76 7.14 7.21 -8.89
CA MET A 76 7.04 8.61 -8.46
C MET A 76 7.64 8.86 -7.06
N GLY A 77 8.39 7.91 -6.50
CA GLY A 77 8.99 8.01 -5.16
C GLY A 77 10.15 7.04 -4.97
N ASP A 78 10.43 6.70 -3.71
CA ASP A 78 11.38 5.65 -3.33
C ASP A 78 10.73 4.80 -2.23
N LEU A 79 10.53 3.50 -2.49
CA LEU A 79 9.88 2.59 -1.54
C LEU A 79 10.64 2.49 -0.21
N PHE A 80 11.96 2.58 -0.27
CA PHE A 80 12.83 2.41 0.90
C PHE A 80 13.32 3.76 1.43
N HIS A 81 12.53 4.83 1.30
CA HIS A 81 12.82 6.08 1.99
C HIS A 81 12.72 5.88 3.51
N GLU A 82 13.53 6.61 4.28
CA GLU A 82 13.54 6.63 5.74
C GLU A 82 12.20 7.04 6.38
N ASP A 83 11.34 7.72 5.62
CA ASP A 83 10.02 8.21 6.05
C ASP A 83 8.90 7.24 5.69
N VAL A 84 9.21 6.15 4.96
CA VAL A 84 8.25 5.08 4.67
C VAL A 84 8.40 4.04 5.77
N PRO A 85 7.43 3.86 6.67
CA PRO A 85 7.57 2.94 7.78
C PRO A 85 7.52 1.48 7.31
N ASP A 86 8.20 0.59 8.03
CA ASP A 86 8.38 -0.80 7.61
C ASP A 86 7.05 -1.57 7.52
N ASP A 87 6.06 -1.27 8.37
CA ASP A 87 4.72 -1.87 8.32
C ASP A 87 3.95 -1.55 7.02
N PHE A 88 4.21 -0.38 6.42
CA PHE A 88 3.66 -0.02 5.13
C PHE A 88 4.39 -0.73 3.99
N ILE A 89 5.70 -0.95 4.12
CA ILE A 89 6.48 -1.78 3.19
C ILE A 89 5.99 -3.24 3.27
N ASP A 90 5.73 -3.76 4.47
CA ASP A 90 5.19 -5.10 4.69
C ASP A 90 3.86 -5.29 3.93
N GLN A 91 2.94 -4.31 4.01
CA GLN A 91 1.67 -4.31 3.26
C GLN A 91 1.87 -4.29 1.74
N ILE A 92 2.82 -3.50 1.24
CA ILE A 92 3.14 -3.46 -0.19
C ILE A 92 3.65 -4.81 -0.67
N PHE A 93 4.57 -5.43 0.07
CA PHE A 93 5.09 -6.76 -0.24
C PHE A 93 4.01 -7.85 -0.11
N ALA A 94 3.07 -7.73 0.84
CA ALA A 94 1.92 -8.63 0.95
C ALA A 94 1.04 -8.60 -0.31
N VAL A 95 0.72 -7.40 -0.81
CA VAL A 95 -0.01 -7.26 -2.08
C VAL A 95 0.77 -7.84 -3.24
N MET A 96 2.10 -7.64 -3.30
CA MET A 96 2.95 -8.24 -4.33
C MET A 96 2.91 -9.77 -4.30
N ALA A 97 2.98 -10.36 -3.10
CA ALA A 97 2.95 -11.81 -2.90
C ALA A 97 1.58 -12.42 -3.28
N LEU A 98 0.48 -11.73 -3.00
CA LEU A 98 -0.87 -12.14 -3.40
C LEU A 98 -1.09 -12.07 -4.92
N CYS A 99 -0.37 -11.19 -5.62
CA CYS A 99 -0.51 -10.96 -7.06
C CYS A 99 0.44 -11.82 -7.93
N THR A 100 0.35 -13.15 -7.81
CA THR A 100 1.30 -14.09 -8.46
C THR A 100 1.32 -14.04 -10.00
N GLY A 101 0.27 -13.52 -10.64
CA GLY A 101 0.20 -13.32 -12.09
C GLY A 101 0.90 -12.05 -12.60
N HIS A 102 1.58 -11.30 -11.75
CA HIS A 102 2.29 -10.07 -12.09
C HIS A 102 3.78 -10.18 -11.77
N ALA A 103 4.59 -9.42 -12.52
CA ALA A 103 5.99 -9.22 -12.20
C ALA A 103 6.17 -7.79 -11.70
N PHE A 104 6.77 -7.64 -10.52
CA PHE A 104 7.02 -6.36 -9.89
C PHE A 104 8.50 -6.00 -10.00
N LEU A 105 8.76 -4.76 -10.41
CA LEU A 105 10.08 -4.18 -10.51
C LEU A 105 10.21 -3.12 -9.42
N THR A 106 11.25 -3.20 -8.61
CA THR A 106 11.55 -2.22 -7.57
C THR A 106 12.94 -1.64 -7.81
N LEU A 107 13.06 -0.32 -7.67
CA LEU A 107 14.32 0.41 -7.76
C LEU A 107 14.40 1.34 -6.56
N THR A 108 15.58 1.44 -5.94
CA THR A 108 15.82 2.37 -4.83
C THR A 108 17.21 2.99 -4.93
N LYS A 109 17.37 4.18 -4.36
CA LYS A 109 18.68 4.83 -4.15
C LYS A 109 19.20 4.63 -2.74
N ARG A 110 18.50 3.84 -1.92
CA ARG A 110 18.82 3.53 -0.52
C ARG A 110 19.08 2.03 -0.36
N PRO A 111 20.11 1.47 -1.04
CA PRO A 111 20.35 0.04 -1.04
C PRO A 111 20.62 -0.51 0.37
N GLU A 112 21.15 0.30 1.29
CA GLU A 112 21.40 -0.09 2.68
C GLU A 112 20.09 -0.30 3.44
N ARG A 113 19.11 0.62 3.31
CA ARG A 113 17.78 0.49 3.93
C ARG A 113 17.03 -0.71 3.36
N MET A 114 17.07 -0.88 2.03
CA MET A 114 16.49 -2.06 1.37
C MET A 114 17.14 -3.35 1.86
N ARG A 115 18.48 -3.41 1.94
CA ARG A 115 19.19 -4.59 2.45
C ARG A 115 18.81 -4.88 3.90
N GLY A 116 18.75 -3.87 4.75
CA GLY A 116 18.32 -4.01 6.15
C GLY A 116 16.93 -4.63 6.27
N TYR A 117 15.97 -4.11 5.49
CA TYR A 117 14.61 -4.64 5.45
C TYR A 117 14.54 -6.06 4.88
N ILE A 118 15.16 -6.33 3.72
CA ILE A 118 15.08 -7.62 3.05
C ILE A 118 15.82 -8.72 3.82
N CYS A 119 16.95 -8.40 4.44
CA CYS A 119 17.75 -9.38 5.18
C CYS A 119 17.31 -9.57 6.65
N ASP A 120 16.34 -8.80 7.13
CA ASP A 120 15.75 -9.04 8.45
C ASP A 120 14.94 -10.35 8.45
N TRP A 121 15.28 -11.24 9.38
CA TRP A 121 14.65 -12.55 9.54
C TRP A 121 13.17 -12.45 9.91
N GLN A 122 12.72 -11.32 10.48
CA GLN A 122 11.32 -11.09 10.82
C GLN A 122 10.47 -10.68 9.62
N THR A 123 11.08 -10.16 8.54
CA THR A 123 10.37 -9.62 7.38
C THR A 123 9.37 -10.60 6.76
N PRO A 124 9.71 -11.89 6.52
CA PRO A 124 8.73 -12.85 6.02
C PRO A 124 7.50 -13.02 6.93
N PHE A 125 7.69 -12.97 8.24
CA PHE A 125 6.59 -13.11 9.21
C PHE A 125 5.69 -11.87 9.24
N ARG A 126 6.28 -10.67 9.15
CA ARG A 126 5.49 -9.44 9.08
C ARG A 126 4.70 -9.35 7.78
N ILE A 127 5.30 -9.75 6.66
CA ILE A 127 4.59 -9.86 5.37
C ILE A 127 3.45 -10.88 5.46
N ALA A 128 3.68 -12.07 6.03
CA ALA A 128 2.64 -13.08 6.21
C ALA A 128 1.47 -12.55 7.06
N LYS A 129 1.77 -11.85 8.17
CA LYS A 129 0.75 -11.19 8.99
C LYS A 129 -0.04 -10.14 8.21
N ALA A 130 0.62 -9.37 7.35
CA ALA A 130 -0.05 -8.39 6.50
C ALA A 130 -0.92 -9.07 5.42
N ILE A 131 -0.51 -10.22 4.89
CA ILE A 131 -1.33 -11.05 3.99
C ILE A 131 -2.59 -11.52 4.71
N ASP A 132 -2.45 -12.09 5.92
CA ASP A 132 -3.58 -12.57 6.71
C ASP A 132 -4.59 -11.45 6.99
N ALA A 133 -4.10 -10.26 7.37
CA ALA A 133 -4.94 -9.09 7.57
C ALA A 133 -5.73 -8.70 6.30
N LEU A 134 -5.08 -8.65 5.14
CA LEU A 134 -5.75 -8.34 3.87
C LEU A 134 -6.82 -9.37 3.49
N ILE A 135 -6.55 -10.66 3.73
CA ILE A 135 -7.52 -11.74 3.46
C ILE A 135 -8.71 -11.64 4.40
N VAL A 136 -8.46 -11.42 5.69
CA VAL A 136 -9.52 -11.26 6.70
C VAL A 136 -10.38 -10.04 6.37
N ASP A 137 -9.77 -8.90 6.04
CA ASP A 137 -10.51 -7.70 5.65
C ASP A 137 -11.41 -7.94 4.43
N GLU A 138 -10.91 -8.67 3.43
CA GLU A 138 -11.71 -9.03 2.24
C GLU A 138 -12.86 -9.99 2.58
N GLN A 139 -12.63 -10.96 3.46
CA GLN A 139 -13.68 -11.85 3.96
C GLN A 139 -14.74 -11.06 4.73
N ILE A 140 -14.33 -10.15 5.62
CA ILE A 140 -15.22 -9.28 6.40
C ILE A 140 -16.09 -8.42 5.47
N LYS A 141 -15.52 -7.84 4.40
CA LYS A 141 -16.29 -7.08 3.39
C LYS A 141 -17.37 -7.92 2.70
N GLN A 142 -17.21 -9.24 2.63
CA GLN A 142 -18.15 -10.17 2.00
C GLN A 142 -19.16 -10.76 3.00
N LEU A 143 -18.88 -10.69 4.30
CA LEU A 143 -19.80 -11.14 5.34
C LEU A 143 -20.98 -10.18 5.46
N ARG A 144 -22.18 -10.76 5.54
CA ARG A 144 -23.37 -10.00 5.92
C ARG A 144 -23.40 -9.90 7.43
N GLU A 145 -23.69 -8.71 7.96
CA GLU A 145 -23.89 -8.56 9.40
C GLU A 145 -25.11 -9.38 9.83
N GLU A 146 -24.89 -10.26 10.80
CA GLU A 146 -25.91 -11.09 11.41
C GLU A 146 -25.95 -10.81 12.91
N ILE A 147 -27.09 -10.32 13.37
CA ILE A 147 -27.35 -10.04 14.77
C ILE A 147 -28.18 -11.18 15.36
N ARG A 148 -27.67 -11.79 16.43
CA ARG A 148 -28.33 -12.93 17.10
C ARG A 148 -28.50 -12.65 18.60
N PRO A 149 -29.61 -13.08 19.23
CA PRO A 149 -29.78 -12.95 20.68
C PRO A 149 -28.78 -13.85 21.41
N ILE A 150 -28.27 -13.40 22.55
CA ILE A 150 -27.41 -14.22 23.41
C ILE A 150 -28.28 -15.08 24.32
N SER A 151 -28.15 -16.40 24.20
CA SER A 151 -28.89 -17.35 25.03
C SER A 151 -28.60 -17.12 26.51
N GLY A 152 -29.66 -17.00 27.33
CA GLY A 152 -29.56 -16.73 28.77
C GLY A 152 -29.44 -15.25 29.16
N TYR A 153 -29.36 -14.32 28.20
CA TYR A 153 -29.23 -12.88 28.46
C TYR A 153 -30.27 -12.06 27.66
N PRO A 154 -31.51 -11.95 28.15
CA PRO A 154 -32.56 -11.17 27.48
C PRO A 154 -32.15 -9.71 27.26
N GLY A 155 -32.36 -9.19 26.04
CA GLY A 155 -31.99 -7.83 25.67
C GLY A 155 -30.54 -7.66 25.20
N TYR A 156 -29.71 -8.70 25.26
CA TYR A 156 -28.35 -8.69 24.73
C TYR A 156 -28.27 -9.41 23.38
N PHE A 157 -27.57 -8.79 22.43
CA PHE A 157 -27.36 -9.30 21.09
C PHE A 157 -25.86 -9.35 20.77
N ILE A 158 -25.48 -10.25 19.87
CA ILE A 158 -24.12 -10.34 19.34
C ILE A 158 -24.16 -10.25 17.82
N SER A 159 -23.22 -9.49 17.24
CA SER A 159 -23.00 -9.44 15.80
C SER A 159 -21.88 -10.44 15.44
N ASN A 160 -21.99 -11.12 14.30
CA ASN A 160 -20.91 -11.93 13.74
C ASN A 160 -19.67 -11.10 13.36
N MET A 161 -19.77 -9.77 13.43
CA MET A 161 -18.67 -8.81 13.21
C MET A 161 -18.04 -8.30 14.53
N GLY A 162 -18.54 -8.72 15.70
CA GLY A 162 -18.09 -8.26 17.01
C GLY A 162 -19.24 -7.93 17.99
N THR A 163 -18.91 -7.51 19.21
CA THR A 163 -19.93 -7.23 20.22
C THR A 163 -20.52 -5.82 20.07
N ASN A 164 -21.81 -5.74 19.74
CA ASN A 164 -22.63 -4.54 19.95
C ASN A 164 -23.34 -4.67 21.31
N SER A 165 -22.90 -3.89 22.32
CA SER A 165 -23.63 -3.69 23.58
C SER A 165 -24.92 -2.87 23.31
N PRO A 166 -25.94 -2.93 24.18
CA PRO A 166 -27.34 -2.74 23.81
C PRO A 166 -27.70 -1.25 23.68
N ILE A 167 -27.22 -0.58 22.64
CA ILE A 167 -27.74 0.72 22.26
C ILE A 167 -27.67 0.82 20.73
N PHE A 168 -28.71 0.33 20.07
CA PHE A 168 -29.20 1.05 18.90
C PHE A 168 -29.52 2.46 19.41
N ASN A 169 -28.54 3.37 19.34
CA ASN A 169 -28.78 4.78 19.55
C ASN A 169 -29.72 5.20 18.42
N THR A 170 -30.91 5.61 18.84
CA THR A 170 -31.94 6.38 18.13
C THR A 170 -31.49 7.07 16.85
#